data_AF-A0A060CBG4-F1
#
_entry.id   AF-A0A060CBG4-F1
#
_cell.length_a   1.000
_cell.length_b   1.000
_cell.length_c   1.000
_cell.angle_alpha   90.00
_cell.angle_beta   90.00
_cell.angle_gamma   90.00
#
_symmetry.space_group_name_H-M   'P 1'
#
loop_
_entity.id
_entity.type
_entity.pdbx_description
1 polymer ?
#
loop_
_entity_poly.entity_id
_entity_poly.type
_entity_poly.pdbx_seq_one_letter_code
_entity_poly.pdbx_strand_id
1 'polypeptide(L)'
;WRYYLADVSDDEFVQSTYFKGINDFLHNPRLNKLLEDEGVTFYFFPPHHEIQKRIPLFKLDNTNIKTLDTEKVNFAEALLKSSMMITDFSSVIFDFAYLRRRTAYYQFDLKEYRSGQYKEGYFSYERDGFGPIYSDPEKLIEDIQRAINS
;
A
#
# COMPACT_ATOMS: atom_id res chain seq x y z
N TRP A 1 1.41 9.71 -3.35
CA TRP A 1 2.84 10.10 -3.43
C TRP A 1 3.09 11.34 -2.59
N ARG A 2 4.25 11.44 -1.92
CA ARG A 2 4.66 12.58 -1.10
C ARG A 2 5.71 13.37 -1.88
N TYR A 3 5.30 14.46 -2.54
CA TYR A 3 6.18 15.24 -3.43
C TYR A 3 7.44 15.76 -2.72
N TYR A 4 7.35 16.06 -1.42
CA TYR A 4 8.48 16.48 -0.60
C TYR A 4 9.54 15.39 -0.38
N LEU A 5 9.29 14.14 -0.80
CA LEU A 5 10.25 13.04 -0.79
C LEU A 5 10.86 12.75 -2.19
N ALA A 6 10.58 13.56 -3.20
CA ALA A 6 11.17 13.37 -4.53
C ALA A 6 12.69 13.58 -4.50
N ASP A 7 13.11 14.78 -4.09
CA ASP A 7 14.49 15.23 -4.26
C ASP A 7 15.40 14.96 -3.05
N VAL A 8 14.93 14.20 -2.06
CA VAL A 8 15.72 13.84 -0.88
C VAL A 8 16.72 12.71 -1.19
N SER A 9 17.81 12.65 -0.44
CA SER A 9 18.76 11.52 -0.51
C SER A 9 18.10 10.20 -0.06
N ASP A 10 18.68 9.06 -0.43
CA ASP A 10 18.17 7.76 0.02
C ASP A 10 18.24 7.61 1.54
N ASP A 11 19.27 8.17 2.18
CA ASP A 11 19.41 8.21 3.64
C ASP A 11 18.27 9.01 4.30
N GLU A 12 17.89 10.16 3.73
CA GLU A 12 16.74 10.92 4.22
C GLU A 12 15.40 10.21 3.94
N PHE A 13 15.28 9.57 2.77
CA PHE A 13 14.08 8.82 2.39
C PHE A 13 13.80 7.68 3.38
N VAL A 14 14.81 6.89 3.75
CA VAL A 14 14.62 5.78 4.71
C VAL A 14 14.30 6.26 6.13
N GLN A 15 14.58 7.53 6.43
CA GLN A 15 14.19 8.14 7.71
C GLN A 15 12.77 8.70 7.71
N SER A 16 12.15 8.85 6.54
CA SER A 16 10.79 9.40 6.42
C SER A 16 9.73 8.53 7.09
N THR A 17 8.66 9.17 7.58
CA THR A 17 7.48 8.48 8.13
C THR A 17 6.90 7.52 7.10
N TYR A 18 6.83 7.94 5.83
CA TYR A 18 6.33 7.13 4.72
C TYR A 18 7.11 5.81 4.57
N PHE A 19 8.45 5.89 4.48
CA PHE A 19 9.26 4.69 4.33
C PHE A 19 9.10 3.78 5.54
N LYS A 20 9.24 4.31 6.76
CA LYS A 20 9.14 3.53 7.99
C LYS A 20 7.79 2.82 8.11
N GLY A 21 6.68 3.53 7.93
CA GLY A 21 5.34 2.93 8.08
C GLY A 21 5.01 1.86 7.04
N ILE A 22 5.49 2.02 5.80
CA ILE A 22 5.37 0.97 4.78
C ILE A 22 6.34 -0.17 5.06
N ASN A 23 7.61 0.12 5.34
CA ASN A 23 8.63 -0.89 5.57
C ASN A 23 8.29 -1.76 6.78
N ASP A 24 7.84 -1.17 7.88
CA ASP A 24 7.44 -1.89 9.09
C ASP A 24 6.22 -2.78 8.84
N PHE A 25 5.25 -2.32 8.03
CA PHE A 25 4.12 -3.15 7.62
C PHE A 25 4.55 -4.32 6.74
N LEU A 26 5.40 -4.10 5.74
CA LEU A 26 5.89 -5.14 4.84
C LEU A 26 6.78 -6.16 5.55
N HIS A 27 7.54 -5.75 6.57
CA HIS A 27 8.36 -6.65 7.39
C HIS A 27 7.64 -7.17 8.64
N ASN A 28 6.35 -6.88 8.79
CA ASN A 28 5.62 -7.31 9.97
C ASN A 28 5.65 -8.85 10.05
N PRO A 29 6.15 -9.45 11.15
CA PRO A 29 6.26 -10.92 11.26
C PRO A 29 4.91 -11.63 11.17
N ARG A 30 3.85 -11.00 11.70
CA ARG A 30 2.49 -11.55 11.66
C ARG A 30 1.95 -11.55 10.23
N LEU A 31 2.18 -10.49 9.46
CA LEU A 31 1.81 -10.44 8.04
C LEU A 31 2.55 -11.53 7.26
N ASN A 32 3.89 -11.59 7.40
CA ASN A 32 4.69 -12.54 6.63
C ASN A 32 4.34 -13.99 6.94
N LYS A 33 4.10 -14.31 8.22
CA LYS A 33 3.63 -15.63 8.65
C LYS A 33 2.25 -15.97 8.09
N LEU A 34 1.31 -15.03 8.14
CA LEU A 34 -0.02 -15.19 7.56
C LEU A 34 0.05 -15.53 6.07
N LEU A 35 0.83 -14.75 5.31
CA LEU A 35 0.99 -14.97 3.87
C LEU A 35 1.62 -16.32 3.55
N GLU A 36 2.59 -16.75 4.37
CA GLU A 36 3.22 -18.08 4.26
C GLU A 36 2.22 -19.21 4.55
N ASP A 37 1.55 -19.16 5.70
CA ASP A 37 0.66 -20.20 6.19
C ASP A 37 -0.52 -20.43 5.21
N GLU A 38 -1.02 -19.36 4.59
CA GLU A 38 -2.15 -19.39 3.64
C GLU A 38 -1.72 -19.49 2.17
N GLY A 39 -0.42 -19.50 1.87
CA GLY A 39 0.11 -19.56 0.50
C GLY A 39 -0.29 -18.35 -0.37
N VAL A 40 -0.49 -17.19 0.25
CA VAL A 40 -0.96 -15.96 -0.42
C VAL A 40 0.22 -15.12 -0.88
N THR A 41 0.21 -14.74 -2.16
CA THR A 41 1.18 -13.76 -2.67
C THR A 41 0.69 -12.34 -2.43
N PHE A 42 1.46 -11.54 -1.68
CA PHE A 42 1.21 -10.12 -1.52
C PHE A 42 2.04 -9.33 -2.53
N TYR A 43 1.39 -8.48 -3.34
CA TYR A 43 2.08 -7.65 -4.32
C TYR A 43 2.30 -6.22 -3.80
N PHE A 44 3.54 -5.76 -3.81
CA PHE A 44 3.89 -4.37 -3.55
C PHE A 44 4.10 -3.61 -4.86
N PHE A 45 3.23 -2.63 -5.13
CA PHE A 45 3.21 -1.86 -6.37
C PHE A 45 3.04 -0.36 -6.07
N PRO A 46 4.12 0.37 -5.79
CA PRO A 46 4.07 1.82 -5.72
C PRO A 46 4.13 2.41 -7.16
N PRO A 47 3.09 3.09 -7.66
CA PRO A 47 3.02 3.50 -9.06
C PRO A 47 3.90 4.71 -9.40
N HIS A 48 4.41 5.44 -8.41
CA HIS A 48 5.18 6.66 -8.65
C HIS A 48 6.65 6.33 -8.90
N HIS A 49 7.22 6.83 -10.02
CA HIS A 49 8.60 6.55 -10.44
C HIS A 49 9.65 6.79 -9.35
N GLU A 50 9.49 7.85 -8.56
CA GLU A 50 10.37 8.16 -7.41
C GLU A 50 10.41 7.10 -6.32
N ILE A 51 9.35 6.31 -6.16
CA ILE A 51 9.36 5.15 -5.25
C ILE A 51 9.93 3.94 -5.99
N GLN A 52 9.59 3.76 -7.27
CA GLN A 52 10.05 2.62 -8.05
C GLN A 52 11.58 2.49 -8.06
N LYS A 53 12.29 3.62 -8.26
CA LYS A 53 13.76 3.65 -8.18
C LYS A 53 14.31 3.25 -6.80
N ARG A 54 13.50 3.42 -5.76
CA ARG A 54 13.82 3.14 -4.35
C ARG A 54 13.24 1.82 -3.83
N ILE A 55 12.57 1.01 -4.66
CA ILE A 55 12.07 -0.32 -4.27
C ILE A 55 13.17 -1.19 -3.63
N PRO A 56 14.41 -1.23 -4.13
CA PRO A 56 15.48 -2.01 -3.50
C PRO A 56 15.78 -1.63 -2.03
N LEU A 57 15.48 -0.40 -1.61
CA LEU A 57 15.69 0.05 -0.22
C LEU A 57 14.78 -0.68 0.78
N PHE A 58 13.65 -1.22 0.32
CA PHE A 58 12.72 -2.00 1.15
C PHE A 58 13.20 -3.44 1.40
N LYS A 59 14.32 -3.91 0.83
CA LYS A 59 14.97 -5.20 1.18
C LYS A 59 14.01 -6.40 1.38
N LEU A 60 13.11 -6.61 0.40
CA LEU A 60 12.01 -7.57 0.52
C LEU A 60 12.42 -9.04 0.30
N ASP A 61 13.70 -9.35 0.07
CA ASP A 61 14.19 -10.70 -0.27
C ASP A 61 13.85 -11.77 0.78
N ASN A 62 13.63 -11.37 2.04
CA ASN A 62 13.28 -12.27 3.14
C ASN A 62 11.79 -12.20 3.53
N THR A 63 10.92 -11.72 2.63
CA THR A 63 9.48 -11.55 2.86
C THR A 63 8.66 -12.34 1.86
N ASN A 64 7.39 -12.61 2.17
CA ASN A 64 6.43 -13.21 1.22
C ASN A 64 5.82 -12.19 0.24
N ILE A 65 6.49 -11.04 0.08
CA ILE A 65 6.00 -9.91 -0.70
C ILE A 65 6.76 -9.87 -2.04
N LYS A 66 6.02 -9.78 -3.12
CA LYS A 66 6.57 -9.65 -4.48
C LYS A 66 6.40 -8.23 -4.97
N THR A 67 7.46 -7.65 -5.52
CA THR A 67 7.38 -6.37 -6.20
C THR A 67 6.86 -6.55 -7.62
N LEU A 68 5.96 -5.69 -8.07
CA LEU A 68 5.53 -5.67 -9.48
C LEU A 68 6.28 -4.57 -10.22
N ASP A 69 6.97 -4.97 -11.30
CA ASP A 69 7.65 -4.05 -12.21
C ASP A 69 6.60 -3.40 -13.12
N THR A 70 6.46 -2.08 -13.03
CA THR A 70 5.40 -1.34 -13.70
C THR A 70 5.60 -1.23 -15.21
N GLU A 71 6.82 -1.45 -15.70
CA GLU A 71 7.13 -1.46 -17.13
C GLU A 71 6.86 -2.83 -17.77
N LYS A 72 6.88 -3.90 -16.97
CA LYS A 72 6.76 -5.28 -17.45
C LYS A 72 5.41 -5.92 -17.16
N VAL A 73 4.71 -5.47 -16.12
CA VAL A 73 3.47 -6.08 -15.66
C VAL A 73 2.28 -5.34 -16.26
N ASN A 74 1.36 -6.09 -16.86
CA ASN A 74 0.04 -5.58 -17.19
C ASN A 74 -0.72 -5.35 -15.88
N PHE A 75 -0.74 -4.09 -15.43
CA PHE A 75 -1.37 -3.71 -14.16
C PHE A 75 -2.82 -4.18 -14.08
N ALA A 76 -3.60 -4.06 -15.17
CA ALA A 76 -4.99 -4.52 -15.20
C ALA A 76 -5.10 -6.05 -14.99
N GLU A 77 -4.17 -6.84 -15.52
CA GLU A 77 -4.16 -8.28 -15.30
C GLU A 77 -3.84 -8.63 -13.84
N ALA A 78 -2.87 -7.92 -13.23
CA ALA A 78 -2.59 -8.07 -11.80
C ALA A 78 -3.84 -7.72 -10.97
N LEU A 79 -4.52 -6.62 -11.30
CA LEU A 79 -5.76 -6.23 -10.63
C LEU A 79 -6.83 -7.33 -10.73
N LEU A 80 -7.01 -7.91 -11.92
CA LEU A 80 -8.00 -8.96 -12.17
C LEU A 80 -7.66 -10.29 -11.48
N LYS A 81 -6.42 -10.51 -11.05
CA LYS A 81 -6.03 -11.72 -10.29
C LYS A 81 -5.99 -11.52 -8.77
N SER A 82 -6.02 -10.28 -8.29
CA SER A 82 -5.96 -9.98 -6.85
C SER A 82 -7.34 -9.97 -6.18
N SER A 83 -7.49 -10.57 -5.01
CA SER A 83 -8.75 -10.61 -4.25
C SER A 83 -9.02 -9.36 -3.41
N MET A 84 -7.94 -8.65 -3.02
CA MET A 84 -8.00 -7.45 -2.19
C MET A 84 -7.00 -6.40 -2.69
N MET A 85 -7.36 -5.12 -2.56
CA MET A 85 -6.46 -3.99 -2.78
C MET A 85 -6.32 -3.16 -1.51
N ILE A 86 -5.09 -2.78 -1.20
CA ILE A 86 -4.77 -1.83 -0.13
C ILE A 86 -4.09 -0.62 -0.78
N THR A 87 -4.57 0.58 -0.48
CA THR A 87 -3.93 1.81 -0.95
C THR A 87 -3.94 2.87 0.15
N ASP A 88 -3.24 3.98 -0.03
CA ASP A 88 -3.27 5.10 0.91
C ASP A 88 -4.25 6.18 0.46
N PHE A 89 -3.86 6.95 -0.56
CA PHE A 89 -4.54 8.14 -1.08
C PHE A 89 -4.70 8.07 -2.60
N SER A 90 -4.63 6.88 -3.19
CA SER A 90 -4.70 6.69 -4.64
C SER A 90 -6.12 6.52 -5.16
N SER A 91 -6.39 7.05 -6.36
CA SER A 91 -7.63 6.82 -7.11
C SER A 91 -7.66 5.45 -7.81
N VAL A 92 -6.57 4.70 -7.80
CA VAL A 92 -6.52 3.32 -8.36
C VAL A 92 -7.53 2.38 -7.70
N ILE A 93 -7.91 2.66 -6.46
CA ILE A 93 -8.92 1.89 -5.72
C ILE A 93 -10.32 1.92 -6.36
N PHE A 94 -10.63 2.93 -7.18
CA PHE A 94 -11.92 3.07 -7.85
C PHE A 94 -12.15 1.93 -8.84
N ASP A 95 -11.12 1.52 -9.59
CA ASP A 95 -11.19 0.40 -10.53
C ASP A 95 -11.44 -0.91 -9.78
N PHE A 96 -10.81 -1.09 -8.62
CA PHE A 96 -10.98 -2.28 -7.78
C PHE A 96 -12.37 -2.35 -7.14
N ALA A 97 -12.87 -1.19 -6.69
CA ALA A 97 -14.22 -1.06 -6.16
C ALA A 97 -15.28 -1.32 -7.22
N TYR A 98 -15.05 -0.88 -8.47
CA TYR A 98 -15.93 -1.19 -9.60
C TYR A 98 -16.05 -2.70 -9.85
N LEU A 99 -14.94 -3.44 -9.67
CA LEU A 99 -14.91 -4.90 -9.73
C LEU A 99 -15.58 -5.59 -8.51
N ARG A 100 -16.14 -4.83 -7.56
CA ARG A 100 -16.74 -5.30 -6.30
C ARG A 100 -15.80 -6.19 -5.47
N ARG A 101 -14.49 -5.89 -5.54
CA ARG A 101 -13.48 -6.59 -4.76
C ARG A 101 -13.23 -5.87 -3.45
N ARG A 102 -12.68 -6.58 -2.46
CA ARG A 102 -12.39 -5.99 -1.16
C ARG A 102 -11.34 -4.91 -1.31
N THR A 103 -11.57 -3.77 -0.69
CA THR A 103 -10.59 -2.69 -0.64
C THR A 103 -10.38 -2.24 0.79
N ALA A 104 -9.21 -1.69 1.08
CA ALA A 104 -8.91 -1.04 2.35
C ALA A 104 -7.94 0.12 2.12
N TYR A 105 -7.96 1.09 3.03
CA TYR A 105 -7.01 2.19 3.04
C TYR A 105 -6.00 2.04 4.17
N TYR A 106 -4.71 2.25 3.89
CA TYR A 106 -3.64 2.35 4.89
C TYR A 106 -3.10 3.78 4.93
N GLN A 107 -3.65 4.60 5.83
CA GLN A 107 -3.44 6.05 5.91
C GLN A 107 -2.73 6.44 7.22
N PHE A 108 -1.66 5.71 7.56
CA PHE A 108 -0.89 5.91 8.79
C PHE A 108 -0.25 7.31 8.91
N ASP A 109 0.08 7.94 7.77
CA ASP A 109 0.73 9.26 7.71
C ASP A 109 -0.24 10.40 7.28
N LEU A 110 -1.55 10.22 7.45
CA LEU A 110 -2.58 11.18 6.98
C LEU A 110 -2.28 12.64 7.32
N LYS A 111 -1.86 12.92 8.57
CA LYS A 111 -1.56 14.29 9.01
C LYS A 111 -0.39 14.90 8.23
N GLU A 112 0.68 14.14 8.05
CA GLU A 112 1.88 14.58 7.32
C GLU A 112 1.56 14.72 5.83
N TYR A 113 0.88 13.73 5.25
CA TYR A 113 0.41 13.75 3.87
C TYR A 113 -0.44 15.00 3.58
N ARG A 114 -1.45 15.30 4.42
CA ARG A 114 -2.31 16.48 4.25
C ARG A 114 -1.58 17.80 4.44
N SER A 115 -0.51 17.85 5.24
CA SER A 115 0.26 19.08 5.46
C SER A 115 1.04 19.55 4.22
N GLY A 116 1.43 18.63 3.35
CA GLY A 116 2.12 18.95 2.10
C GLY A 116 1.17 19.11 0.90
N GLN A 117 -0.05 18.56 0.95
CA GLN A 117 -0.91 18.46 -0.23
C GLN A 117 -1.88 19.64 -0.37
N TYR A 118 -2.45 19.77 -1.56
CA TYR A 118 -3.58 20.67 -1.80
C TYR A 118 -4.72 20.38 -0.81
N LYS A 119 -5.50 21.42 -0.49
CA LYS A 119 -6.67 21.31 0.39
C LYS A 119 -7.57 20.16 -0.04
N GLU A 120 -8.11 19.45 0.95
CA GLU A 120 -9.06 18.37 0.72
C GLU A 120 -10.22 18.89 -0.15
N GLY A 121 -10.45 18.21 -1.27
CA GLY A 121 -11.57 18.49 -2.15
C GLY A 121 -12.88 17.98 -1.54
N TYR A 122 -13.89 17.78 -2.39
CA TYR A 122 -15.19 17.30 -1.93
C TYR A 122 -15.19 15.82 -1.47
N PHE A 123 -14.25 15.01 -1.96
CA PHE A 123 -14.16 13.58 -1.66
C PHE A 123 -13.57 13.35 -0.27
N SER A 124 -14.32 12.67 0.59
CA SER A 124 -13.87 12.24 1.92
C SER A 124 -13.75 10.72 1.93
N TYR A 125 -12.58 10.18 2.28
CA TYR A 125 -12.40 8.72 2.35
C TYR A 125 -13.32 8.06 3.38
N GLU A 126 -13.63 8.75 4.49
CA GLU A 126 -14.51 8.24 5.53
C GLU A 126 -15.97 8.12 5.04
N ARG A 127 -16.42 9.04 4.19
CA ARG A 127 -17.80 9.09 3.69
C ARG A 127 -17.99 8.39 2.35
N ASP A 128 -17.06 8.59 1.43
CA ASP A 128 -17.16 8.22 0.02
C ASP A 128 -16.19 7.09 -0.37
N GLY A 129 -15.33 6.64 0.56
CA GLY A 129 -14.35 5.57 0.32
C GLY A 129 -15.00 4.20 0.12
N PHE A 130 -14.25 3.30 -0.52
CA PHE A 130 -14.74 1.98 -0.92
C PHE A 130 -14.37 0.85 0.05
N GLY A 131 -13.84 1.21 1.23
CA GLY A 131 -13.31 0.27 2.21
C GLY A 131 -12.93 0.95 3.52
N PRO A 132 -12.67 0.17 4.58
CA PRO A 132 -12.23 0.68 5.87
C PRO A 132 -10.87 1.37 5.78
N ILE A 133 -10.65 2.35 6.66
CA ILE A 133 -9.39 3.08 6.80
C ILE A 133 -8.65 2.58 8.03
N TYR A 134 -7.39 2.23 7.87
CA TYR A 134 -6.50 1.78 8.94
C TYR A 134 -5.28 2.71 9.02
N SER A 135 -4.96 3.14 10.23
CA SER A 135 -3.66 3.74 10.57
C SER A 135 -2.77 2.78 11.37
N ASP A 136 -3.37 1.75 11.96
CA ASP A 136 -2.69 0.71 12.72
C ASP A 136 -2.44 -0.52 11.81
N PRO A 137 -1.18 -0.93 11.59
CA PRO A 137 -0.86 -2.10 10.77
C PRO A 137 -1.47 -3.39 11.31
N GLU A 138 -1.63 -3.56 12.63
CA GLU A 138 -2.19 -4.79 13.20
C GLU A 138 -3.67 -4.96 12.86
N LYS A 139 -4.41 -3.85 12.79
CA LYS A 139 -5.81 -3.85 12.35
C LYS A 139 -5.96 -4.10 10.85
N LEU A 140 -5.03 -3.59 10.05
CA LEU A 140 -4.99 -3.92 8.64
C LEU A 140 -4.70 -5.42 8.42
N ILE A 141 -3.76 -6.00 9.18
CA ILE A 141 -3.45 -7.43 9.11
C ILE A 141 -4.64 -8.30 9.51
N GLU A 142 -5.39 -7.92 10.56
CA GLU A 142 -6.66 -8.57 10.91
C GLU A 142 -7.64 -8.55 9.73
N ASP A 143 -7.70 -7.44 8.98
CA ASP A 143 -8.59 -7.32 7.83
C ASP A 143 -8.16 -8.19 6.64
N ILE A 144 -6.85 -8.25 6.39
CA ILE A 144 -6.25 -9.13 5.37
C ILE A 144 -6.57 -10.59 5.68
N GLN A 145 -6.40 -11.04 6.93
CA GLN A 145 -6.77 -12.40 7.33
C GLN A 145 -8.25 -12.69 7.01
N ARG A 146 -9.15 -11.76 7.35
CA ARG A 146 -10.58 -11.91 7.04
C ARG A 146 -10.86 -11.95 5.54
N ALA A 147 -9.98 -11.38 4.71
CA ALA A 147 -10.10 -11.39 3.26
C ALA A 147 -9.61 -12.69 2.64
N ILE A 148 -8.63 -13.34 3.27
CA ILE A 148 -8.12 -14.64 2.85
C ILE A 148 -9.14 -15.75 3.17
N ASN A 149 -9.83 -15.62 4.31
CA ASN A 149 -10.74 -16.65 4.81
C ASN A 149 -12.18 -16.56 4.24
N SER A 150 -12.46 -15.62 3.33
CA SER A 150 -13.79 -15.38 2.75
C SER A 150 -13.94 -16.01 1.38
#